data_AF-A0A2V3VBI9-F1
#
_entry.id   AF-A0A2V3VBI9-F1
#
_cell.length_a   1.000
_cell.length_b   1.000
_cell.length_c   1.000
_cell.angle_alpha   90.00
_cell.angle_beta   90.00
_cell.angle_gamma   90.00
#
_symmetry.space_group_name_H-M   'P 1'
#
loop_
_entity.id
_entity.type
_entity.pdbx_description
1 polymer ?
#
loop_
_entity_poly.entity_id
_entity_poly.type
_entity_poly.pdbx_seq_one_letter_code
_entity_poly.pdbx_strand_id
1 'polypeptide(L)'
;MDTEFAIAADLRRIGDSHNPNDPHFAEFKAILLKRYGVSKVEDLPFNYRGVLAQEGERLTSGLFKRYAARAADIQNAQVDRLTVLGVISPALAVRRASMTGAATDLGTHLAFLAAAEAYRYDMVQKLNGLQATAVASADDAARSKDPIADRRTRISADFWKSIPDFDFAAPSPAQRASAMAMPLAVLGLWVALALALFAVASRRLERARA
;
A
#
# COMPACT_ATOMS: atom_id res chain seq x y z
N MET A 1 19.86 7.62 -7.48
CA MET A 1 19.08 8.69 -6.80
C MET A 1 18.46 8.04 -5.60
N ASP A 2 18.53 8.69 -4.43
CA ASP A 2 17.76 8.22 -3.28
C ASP A 2 16.26 8.26 -3.62
N THR A 3 15.52 7.21 -3.26
CA THR A 3 14.07 7.14 -3.50
C THR A 3 13.36 8.31 -2.84
N GLU A 4 13.85 8.76 -1.69
CA GLU A 4 13.30 9.91 -0.96
C GLU A 4 13.43 11.21 -1.77
N PHE A 5 14.60 11.45 -2.39
CA PHE A 5 14.78 12.65 -3.24
C PHE A 5 13.90 12.60 -4.48
N ALA A 6 13.68 11.41 -5.05
CA ALA A 6 12.81 11.23 -6.21
C ALA A 6 11.34 11.48 -5.85
N ILE A 7 10.87 10.94 -4.72
CA ILE A 7 9.52 11.21 -4.19
C ILE A 7 9.34 12.70 -3.91
N ALA A 8 10.30 13.34 -3.22
CA ALA A 8 10.22 14.77 -2.92
C ALA A 8 10.19 15.63 -4.19
N ALA A 9 10.96 15.26 -5.23
CA ALA A 9 10.93 15.94 -6.51
C ALA A 9 9.59 15.76 -7.24
N ASP A 10 9.02 14.55 -7.23
CA ASP A 10 7.74 14.27 -7.87
C ASP A 10 6.56 14.91 -7.13
N LEU A 11 6.60 14.96 -5.79
CA LEU A 11 5.61 15.69 -4.99
C LEU A 11 5.59 17.18 -5.38
N ARG A 12 6.76 17.80 -5.54
CA ARG A 12 6.86 19.19 -6.01
C ARG A 12 6.29 19.39 -7.43
N ARG A 13 6.34 18.36 -8.28
CA ARG A 13 5.78 18.43 -9.66
C ARG A 13 4.27 18.26 -9.69
N ILE A 14 3.70 17.48 -8.78
CA ILE A 14 2.25 17.27 -8.66
C ILE A 14 1.55 18.56 -8.23
N GLY A 15 2.22 19.36 -7.40
CA GLY A 15 1.69 20.59 -6.86
C GLY A 15 1.28 20.46 -5.40
N ASP A 16 1.01 21.60 -4.77
CA ASP A 16 0.65 21.70 -3.36
C ASP A 16 -0.76 22.26 -3.18
N SER A 17 -1.67 21.45 -2.64
CA SER A 17 -3.06 21.85 -2.37
C SER A 17 -3.18 22.96 -1.32
N HIS A 18 -2.11 23.22 -0.56
CA HIS A 18 -2.05 24.30 0.42
C HIS A 18 -1.47 25.60 -0.17
N ASN A 19 -0.88 25.54 -1.36
CA ASN A 19 -0.39 26.71 -2.06
C ASN A 19 -1.51 27.31 -2.93
N PRO A 20 -2.02 28.52 -2.61
CA PRO A 20 -3.11 29.14 -3.36
C PRO A 20 -2.72 29.51 -4.81
N ASN A 21 -1.41 29.58 -5.11
CA ASN A 21 -0.87 29.92 -6.42
C ASN A 21 -0.38 28.69 -7.19
N ASP A 22 -0.68 27.48 -6.72
CA ASP A 22 -0.27 26.27 -7.41
C ASP A 22 -1.01 26.13 -8.76
N PRO A 23 -0.30 25.97 -9.90
CA PRO A 23 -0.93 25.91 -11.21
C PRO A 23 -1.93 24.76 -11.36
N HIS A 24 -1.62 23.58 -10.80
CA HIS A 24 -2.50 22.41 -10.89
C HIS A 24 -3.80 22.66 -10.12
N PHE A 25 -3.71 23.16 -8.90
CA PHE A 25 -4.91 23.43 -8.09
C PHE A 25 -5.68 24.67 -8.53
N ALA A 26 -5.02 25.63 -9.18
CA ALA A 26 -5.71 26.73 -9.86
C ALA A 26 -6.55 26.24 -11.04
N GLU A 27 -6.02 25.32 -11.86
CA GLU A 27 -6.77 24.69 -12.95
C GLU A 27 -7.93 23.85 -12.42
N PHE A 28 -7.68 23.02 -11.40
CA PHE A 28 -8.72 22.23 -10.74
C PHE A 28 -9.88 23.10 -10.24
N LYS A 29 -9.56 24.20 -9.55
CA LYS A 29 -10.54 25.21 -9.10
C LYS A 29 -11.33 25.78 -10.27
N ALA A 30 -10.67 26.18 -11.34
CA ALA A 30 -11.33 26.76 -12.51
C ALA A 30 -12.30 25.78 -13.19
N ILE A 31 -11.89 24.51 -13.34
CA ILE A 31 -12.74 23.43 -13.87
C ILE A 31 -13.97 23.24 -12.99
N LEU A 32 -13.79 23.24 -11.67
CA LEU A 32 -14.87 23.05 -10.72
C LEU A 32 -15.87 24.22 -10.75
N LEU A 33 -15.39 25.45 -10.69
CA LEU A 33 -16.24 26.65 -10.78
C LEU A 33 -17.04 26.68 -12.09
N LYS A 34 -16.39 26.38 -13.21
CA LYS A 34 -17.04 26.27 -14.52
C LYS A 34 -18.11 25.18 -14.53
N ARG A 35 -17.86 24.01 -13.93
CA ARG A 35 -18.82 22.90 -13.87
C ARG A 35 -20.09 23.29 -13.12
N TYR A 36 -19.98 24.08 -12.06
CA TYR A 36 -21.13 24.50 -11.24
C TYR A 36 -21.71 25.86 -11.67
N GLY A 37 -21.15 26.50 -12.69
CA GLY A 37 -21.67 27.77 -13.22
C GLY A 37 -21.48 28.96 -12.28
N VAL A 38 -20.51 28.89 -11.36
CA VAL A 38 -20.27 29.92 -10.34
C VAL A 38 -18.92 30.59 -10.54
N SER A 39 -18.75 31.79 -10.00
CA SER A 39 -17.50 32.57 -10.13
C SER A 39 -16.59 32.47 -8.90
N LYS A 40 -17.14 32.04 -7.76
CA LYS A 40 -16.48 31.99 -6.46
C LYS A 40 -16.69 30.63 -5.79
N VAL A 41 -15.73 30.23 -4.96
CA VAL A 41 -15.79 28.92 -4.27
C VAL A 41 -16.81 28.91 -3.15
N GLU A 42 -17.17 30.10 -2.64
CA GLU A 42 -18.20 30.31 -1.64
C GLU A 42 -19.60 30.03 -2.19
N ASP A 43 -19.79 30.13 -3.51
CA ASP A 43 -21.05 29.87 -4.20
C ASP A 43 -21.24 28.38 -4.54
N LEU A 44 -20.25 27.53 -4.25
CA LEU A 44 -20.35 26.09 -4.48
C LEU A 44 -21.34 25.44 -3.49
N PRO A 45 -22.08 24.39 -3.91
CA PRO A 45 -23.05 23.70 -3.05
C PRO A 45 -22.40 22.81 -1.97
N PHE A 46 -21.08 22.89 -1.81
CA PHE A 46 -20.26 22.15 -0.85
C PHE A 46 -19.06 23.00 -0.43
N ASN A 47 -18.40 22.57 0.63
CA ASN A 47 -17.16 23.19 1.07
C ASN A 47 -15.99 22.79 0.17
N TYR A 48 -15.50 23.77 -0.58
CA TYR A 48 -14.37 23.63 -1.50
C TYR A 48 -13.12 23.05 -0.84
N ARG A 49 -12.84 23.36 0.43
CA ARG A 49 -11.63 22.88 1.12
C ARG A 49 -11.63 21.37 1.28
N GLY A 50 -12.80 20.77 1.56
CA GLY A 50 -12.95 19.32 1.62
C GLY A 50 -12.67 18.67 0.26
N VAL A 51 -13.25 19.19 -0.82
CA VAL A 51 -13.03 18.67 -2.19
C VAL A 51 -11.58 18.86 -2.66
N LEU A 52 -10.97 20.00 -2.32
CA LEU A 52 -9.56 20.26 -2.58
C LEU A 52 -8.66 19.24 -1.85
N ALA A 53 -8.97 18.92 -0.60
CA ALA A 53 -8.25 17.91 0.18
C ALA A 53 -8.42 16.50 -0.40
N GLN A 54 -9.61 16.14 -0.90
CA GLN A 54 -9.84 14.87 -1.60
C GLN A 54 -8.95 14.73 -2.85
N GLU A 55 -8.84 15.79 -3.64
CA GLU A 55 -8.00 15.80 -4.84
C GLU A 55 -6.51 15.74 -4.50
N GLY A 56 -6.07 16.51 -3.51
CA GLY A 56 -4.70 16.45 -2.99
C GLY A 56 -4.33 15.04 -2.56
N GLU A 57 -5.18 14.41 -1.75
CA GLU A 57 -5.00 13.03 -1.27
C GLU A 57 -4.96 12.01 -2.41
N ARG A 58 -5.80 12.17 -3.44
CA ARG A 58 -5.81 11.30 -4.63
C ARG A 58 -4.47 11.34 -5.37
N LEU A 59 -3.92 12.53 -5.56
CA LEU A 59 -2.67 12.72 -6.29
C LEU A 59 -1.47 12.19 -5.50
N THR A 60 -1.37 12.54 -4.22
CA THR A 60 -0.25 12.12 -3.36
C THR A 60 -0.28 10.61 -3.10
N SER A 61 -1.43 10.04 -2.76
CA SER A 61 -1.58 8.58 -2.57
C SER A 61 -1.27 7.83 -3.88
N GLY A 62 -1.70 8.37 -5.02
CA GLY A 62 -1.36 7.83 -6.33
C GLY A 62 0.15 7.80 -6.59
N LEU A 63 0.89 8.83 -6.17
CA LEU A 63 2.35 8.87 -6.27
C LEU A 63 2.99 7.80 -5.39
N PHE A 64 2.66 7.77 -4.11
CA PHE A 64 3.22 6.81 -3.16
C PHE A 64 2.93 5.36 -3.59
N LYS A 65 1.72 5.08 -4.09
CA LYS A 65 1.36 3.77 -4.64
C LYS A 65 2.28 3.34 -5.80
N ARG A 66 2.67 4.25 -6.70
CA ARG A 66 3.61 3.94 -7.79
C ARG A 66 5.01 3.62 -7.26
N TYR A 67 5.50 4.37 -6.28
CA TYR A 67 6.79 4.09 -5.65
C TYR A 67 6.79 2.78 -4.86
N ALA A 68 5.71 2.50 -4.11
CA ALA A 68 5.53 1.23 -3.42
C ALA A 68 5.50 0.05 -4.39
N ALA A 69 4.80 0.16 -5.52
CA ALA A 69 4.79 -0.87 -6.56
C ALA A 69 6.20 -1.13 -7.13
N ARG A 70 6.95 -0.07 -7.45
CA ARG A 70 8.34 -0.22 -7.91
C ARG A 70 9.23 -0.92 -6.86
N ALA A 71 9.07 -0.56 -5.58
CA ALA A 71 9.82 -1.20 -4.50
C ALA A 71 9.46 -2.69 -4.37
N ALA A 72 8.16 -3.01 -4.46
CA ALA A 72 7.66 -4.38 -4.47
C ALA A 72 8.23 -5.21 -5.64
N ASP A 73 8.28 -4.65 -6.86
CA ASP A 73 8.87 -5.33 -8.01
C ASP A 73 10.35 -5.69 -7.80
N ILE A 74 11.12 -4.76 -7.21
CA ILE A 74 12.53 -4.98 -6.87
C ILE A 74 12.67 -6.09 -5.82
N GLN A 75 11.85 -6.06 -4.77
CA GLN A 75 11.88 -7.05 -3.69
C GLN A 75 11.46 -8.44 -4.20
N ASN A 76 10.45 -8.52 -5.06
CA ASN A 76 10.03 -9.76 -5.70
C ASN A 76 11.16 -10.33 -6.57
N ALA A 77 11.83 -9.51 -7.38
CA ALA A 77 12.98 -9.94 -8.17
C ALA A 77 14.16 -10.42 -7.30
N GLN A 78 14.35 -9.90 -6.09
CA GLN A 78 15.34 -10.42 -5.14
C GLN A 78 14.91 -11.79 -4.59
N VAL A 79 13.65 -11.92 -4.21
CA VAL A 79 13.05 -13.16 -3.70
C VAL A 79 13.08 -14.28 -4.75
N ASP A 80 12.89 -13.97 -6.04
CA ASP A 80 12.99 -14.93 -7.14
C ASP A 80 14.43 -15.41 -7.36
N ARG A 81 15.41 -14.49 -7.33
CA ARG A 81 16.84 -14.86 -7.39
C ARG A 81 17.25 -15.76 -6.22
N LEU A 82 16.75 -15.50 -5.01
CA LEU A 82 17.01 -16.35 -3.85
C LEU A 82 16.41 -17.75 -4.00
N THR A 83 15.26 -17.89 -4.67
CA THR A 83 14.69 -19.22 -4.99
C THR A 83 15.58 -20.02 -5.92
N VAL A 84 16.10 -19.39 -6.97
CA VAL A 84 17.02 -20.05 -7.92
C VAL A 84 18.28 -20.51 -7.19
N LEU A 85 18.84 -19.67 -6.32
CA LEU A 85 19.99 -20.04 -5.49
C LEU A 85 19.67 -21.14 -4.46
N GLY A 86 18.39 -21.44 -4.20
CA GLY A 86 17.97 -22.56 -3.36
C GLY A 86 18.38 -23.94 -3.89
N VAL A 87 18.64 -24.06 -5.20
CA VAL A 87 19.22 -25.28 -5.78
C VAL A 87 20.63 -25.54 -5.22
N ILE A 88 21.37 -24.48 -4.90
CA ILE A 88 22.73 -24.55 -4.35
C ILE A 88 22.70 -24.75 -2.82
N SER A 89 21.71 -24.19 -2.13
CA SER A 89 21.59 -24.27 -0.67
C SER A 89 20.17 -24.64 -0.23
N PRO A 90 19.97 -25.83 0.38
CA PRO A 90 18.65 -26.24 0.86
C PRO A 90 18.12 -25.32 1.98
N ALA A 91 19.01 -24.65 2.71
CA ALA A 91 18.64 -23.71 3.77
C ALA A 91 17.76 -22.55 3.25
N LEU A 92 18.01 -22.07 2.02
CA LEU A 92 17.19 -21.03 1.39
C LEU A 92 15.77 -21.52 1.10
N ALA A 93 15.64 -22.77 0.63
CA ALA A 93 14.34 -23.38 0.36
C ALA A 93 13.55 -23.64 1.64
N VAL A 94 14.20 -24.14 2.71
CA VAL A 94 13.58 -24.29 4.04
C VAL A 94 13.09 -22.94 4.56
N ARG A 95 13.94 -21.91 4.53
CA ARG A 95 13.56 -20.57 5.00
C ARG A 95 12.34 -20.04 4.24
N ARG A 96 12.32 -20.14 2.91
CA ARG A 96 11.20 -19.67 2.10
C ARG A 96 9.91 -20.45 2.40
N ALA A 97 9.98 -21.78 2.46
CA ALA A 97 8.83 -22.62 2.80
C ALA A 97 8.28 -22.28 4.19
N SER A 98 9.16 -22.09 5.18
CA SER A 98 8.79 -21.72 6.55
C SER A 98 8.08 -20.38 6.63
N MET A 99 8.65 -19.32 6.04
CA MET A 99 8.03 -17.98 6.04
C MET A 99 6.69 -17.98 5.30
N THR A 100 6.60 -18.68 4.15
CA THR A 100 5.36 -18.77 3.38
C THR A 100 4.27 -19.51 4.16
N GLY A 101 4.63 -20.63 4.82
CA GLY A 101 3.69 -21.39 5.65
C GLY A 101 3.17 -20.60 6.85
N ALA A 102 4.04 -19.79 7.46
CA ALA A 102 3.73 -18.89 8.57
C ALA A 102 3.10 -17.54 8.16
N ALA A 103 2.89 -17.29 6.86
CA ALA A 103 2.40 -16.00 6.35
C ALA A 103 3.27 -14.79 6.78
N THR A 104 4.58 -15.00 6.93
CA THR A 104 5.58 -13.96 7.24
C THR A 104 6.50 -13.67 6.05
N ASP A 105 6.15 -14.20 4.87
CA ASP A 105 6.86 -13.96 3.62
C ASP A 105 6.58 -12.57 3.03
N LEU A 106 7.37 -12.20 2.03
CA LEU A 106 7.24 -10.92 1.33
C LEU A 106 5.86 -10.73 0.70
N GLY A 107 5.28 -11.77 0.10
CA GLY A 107 3.98 -11.68 -0.57
C GLY A 107 2.87 -11.32 0.41
N THR A 108 2.85 -11.97 1.58
CA THR A 108 1.91 -11.64 2.65
C THR A 108 2.12 -10.21 3.17
N HIS A 109 3.37 -9.79 3.36
CA HIS A 109 3.68 -8.43 3.78
C HIS A 109 3.18 -7.36 2.78
N LEU A 110 3.44 -7.55 1.49
CA LEU A 110 3.00 -6.63 0.44
C LEU A 110 1.46 -6.57 0.34
N ALA A 111 0.78 -7.72 0.50
CA ALA A 111 -0.67 -7.77 0.55
C ALA A 111 -1.24 -6.98 1.73
N PHE A 112 -0.63 -7.10 2.92
CA PHE A 112 -0.99 -6.31 4.09
C PHE A 112 -0.83 -4.81 3.84
N LEU A 113 0.32 -4.37 3.32
CA LEU A 113 0.57 -2.96 3.03
C LEU A 113 -0.45 -2.40 2.02
N ALA A 114 -0.79 -3.17 0.98
CA ALA A 114 -1.79 -2.76 0.00
C ALA A 114 -3.19 -2.64 0.62
N ALA A 115 -3.59 -3.57 1.48
CA ALA A 115 -4.86 -3.51 2.20
C ALA A 115 -4.91 -2.33 3.17
N ALA A 116 -3.83 -2.10 3.93
CA ALA A 116 -3.72 -1.00 4.88
C ALA A 116 -3.78 0.36 4.17
N GLU A 117 -3.10 0.50 3.03
CA GLU A 117 -3.13 1.74 2.25
C GLU A 117 -4.51 2.00 1.63
N ALA A 118 -5.18 0.95 1.13
CA ALA A 118 -6.55 1.09 0.63
C ALA A 118 -7.51 1.54 1.73
N TYR A 119 -7.38 0.96 2.92
CA TYR A 119 -8.15 1.35 4.10
C TYR A 119 -7.89 2.79 4.52
N ARG A 120 -6.60 3.17 4.65
CA ARG A 120 -6.18 4.54 5.01
C ARG A 120 -6.72 5.56 4.02
N TYR A 121 -6.59 5.29 2.71
CA TYR A 121 -7.08 6.16 1.66
C TYR A 121 -8.60 6.34 1.74
N ASP A 122 -9.37 5.24 1.86
CA ASP A 122 -10.82 5.30 1.99
C ASP A 122 -11.26 6.11 3.22
N MET A 123 -10.60 5.88 4.36
CA MET A 123 -10.85 6.63 5.60
C MET A 123 -10.61 8.14 5.40
N VAL A 124 -9.47 8.53 4.82
CA VAL A 124 -9.17 9.96 4.56
C VAL A 124 -10.16 10.56 3.57
N GLN A 125 -10.54 9.84 2.51
CA GLN A 125 -11.52 10.32 1.54
C GLN A 125 -12.91 10.53 2.16
N LYS A 126 -13.32 9.65 3.06
CA LYS A 126 -14.55 9.78 3.86
C LYS A 126 -14.51 11.01 4.76
N LEU A 127 -13.40 11.25 5.46
CA LEU A 127 -13.21 12.42 6.33
C LEU A 127 -13.20 13.74 5.54
N ASN A 128 -12.49 13.78 4.40
CA ASN A 128 -12.49 14.95 3.52
C ASN A 128 -13.87 15.17 2.88
N GLY A 129 -14.59 14.08 2.57
CA GLY A 129 -15.97 14.13 2.08
C GLY A 129 -16.92 14.72 3.10
N LEU A 130 -16.78 14.35 4.38
CA LEU A 130 -17.52 15.00 5.46
C LEU A 130 -17.23 16.49 5.56
N GLN A 131 -15.96 16.91 5.46
CA GLN A 131 -15.65 18.34 5.44
C GLN A 131 -16.36 19.03 4.27
N ALA A 132 -16.42 18.40 3.10
CA ALA A 132 -17.10 18.94 1.93
C ALA A 132 -18.63 19.08 2.14
N THR A 133 -19.28 18.10 2.78
CA THR A 133 -20.76 18.03 2.80
C THR A 133 -21.40 18.46 4.13
N ALA A 134 -20.71 18.30 5.25
CA ALA A 134 -21.25 18.51 6.59
C ALA A 134 -20.76 19.80 7.26
N VAL A 135 -19.76 20.48 6.68
CA VAL A 135 -19.21 21.73 7.22
C VAL A 135 -19.49 22.87 6.25
N ALA A 136 -20.20 23.89 6.71
CA ALA A 136 -20.48 25.06 5.89
C ALA A 136 -19.19 25.85 5.58
N SER A 137 -19.01 26.26 4.32
CA SER A 137 -17.84 27.00 3.86
C SER A 137 -17.58 28.27 4.67
N ALA A 138 -18.65 29.00 5.03
CA ALA A 138 -18.55 30.23 5.80
C ALA A 138 -18.05 29.98 7.24
N ASP A 139 -18.55 28.93 7.90
CA ASP A 139 -18.11 28.57 9.25
C ASP A 139 -16.66 28.05 9.23
N ASP A 140 -16.27 27.24 8.24
CA ASP A 140 -14.89 26.74 8.10
C ASP A 140 -13.88 27.89 7.87
N ALA A 141 -14.24 28.90 7.08
CA ALA A 141 -13.43 30.10 6.87
C ALA A 141 -13.30 30.97 8.15
N ALA A 142 -14.30 30.95 9.03
CA ALA A 142 -14.33 31.73 10.26
C ALA A 142 -13.85 30.97 11.51
N ARG A 143 -13.59 29.65 11.42
CA ARG A 143 -13.36 28.76 12.58
C ARG A 143 -12.30 29.26 13.57
N SER A 144 -11.22 29.86 13.08
CA SER A 144 -10.10 30.32 13.92
C SER A 144 -10.32 31.71 14.51
N LYS A 145 -11.42 32.38 14.16
CA LYS A 145 -11.72 33.78 14.53
C LYS A 145 -13.06 33.90 15.27
N ASP A 146 -13.97 32.96 15.08
CA ASP A 146 -15.31 32.95 15.68
C ASP A 146 -15.56 31.64 16.46
N PRO A 147 -15.72 31.70 17.80
CA PRO A 147 -16.04 30.53 18.62
C PRO A 147 -17.39 29.86 18.31
N ILE A 148 -18.33 30.58 17.69
CA ILE A 148 -19.60 30.00 17.21
C ILE A 148 -19.34 29.17 15.96
N ALA A 149 -18.62 29.73 14.98
CA ALA A 149 -18.19 29.01 13.80
C ALA A 149 -17.38 27.76 14.16
N ASP A 150 -16.40 27.85 15.08
CA ASP A 150 -15.65 26.68 15.57
C ASP A 150 -16.59 25.56 16.03
N ARG A 151 -17.57 25.88 16.89
CA ARG A 151 -18.54 24.89 17.37
C ARG A 151 -19.39 24.27 16.25
N ARG A 152 -19.79 25.06 15.25
CA ARG A 152 -20.58 24.57 14.10
C ARG A 152 -19.76 23.70 13.14
N THR A 153 -18.45 23.87 13.10
CA THR A 153 -17.56 23.00 12.29
C THR A 153 -17.28 21.64 12.94
N ARG A 154 -17.71 21.42 14.19
CA ARG A 154 -17.51 20.14 14.88
C ARG A 154 -18.49 19.09 14.40
N ILE A 155 -17.95 17.95 13.96
CA ILE A 155 -18.73 16.79 13.51
C ILE A 155 -18.88 15.80 14.66
N SER A 156 -20.05 15.17 14.77
CA SER A 156 -20.30 14.13 15.79
C SER A 156 -19.28 12.99 15.68
N ALA A 157 -18.82 12.48 16.82
CA ALA A 157 -17.99 11.29 16.88
C ALA A 157 -18.72 10.02 16.39
N ASP A 158 -20.05 10.05 16.25
CA ASP A 158 -20.82 8.93 15.70
C ASP A 158 -20.37 8.56 14.28
N PHE A 159 -19.79 9.48 13.51
CA PHE A 159 -19.25 9.16 12.20
C PHE A 159 -18.16 8.08 12.25
N TRP A 160 -17.37 8.01 13.32
CA TRP A 160 -16.35 6.97 13.47
C TRP A 160 -16.95 5.57 13.46
N LYS A 161 -18.20 5.41 13.90
CA LYS A 161 -18.93 4.13 13.87
C LYS A 161 -19.30 3.70 12.45
N SER A 162 -19.25 4.61 11.47
CA SER A 162 -19.52 4.30 10.05
C SER A 162 -18.27 3.90 9.27
N ILE A 163 -17.08 4.10 9.85
CA ILE A 163 -15.82 3.63 9.28
C ILE A 163 -15.62 2.20 9.79
N PRO A 164 -15.52 1.20 8.89
CA PRO A 164 -15.29 -0.18 9.32
C PRO A 164 -13.94 -0.30 10.04
N ASP A 165 -13.81 -1.29 10.91
CA ASP A 165 -12.50 -1.64 11.45
C ASP A 165 -11.61 -2.21 10.33
N PHE A 166 -10.30 -2.00 10.46
CA PHE A 166 -9.35 -2.61 9.53
C PHE A 166 -9.27 -4.11 9.80
N ASP A 167 -9.63 -4.90 8.78
CA ASP A 167 -9.57 -6.36 8.83
C ASP A 167 -8.73 -6.89 7.65
N PHE A 168 -7.53 -7.39 7.97
CA PHE A 168 -6.65 -7.99 6.98
C PHE A 168 -6.89 -9.50 6.88
N ALA A 169 -7.49 -9.92 5.77
CA ALA A 169 -7.59 -11.32 5.41
C ALA A 169 -6.23 -11.87 4.97
N ALA A 170 -5.50 -12.49 5.89
CA ALA A 170 -4.26 -13.19 5.58
C ALA A 170 -4.48 -14.32 4.55
N PRO A 171 -3.46 -14.68 3.75
CA PRO A 171 -3.59 -15.74 2.75
C PRO A 171 -4.09 -17.04 3.37
N SER A 172 -5.06 -17.68 2.73
CA SER A 172 -5.64 -18.94 3.20
C SER A 172 -4.59 -20.06 3.24
N PRO A 173 -4.79 -21.12 4.06
CA PRO A 173 -3.89 -22.27 4.06
C PRO A 173 -3.64 -22.86 2.66
N ALA A 174 -4.66 -22.88 1.80
CA ALA A 174 -4.56 -23.35 0.43
C ALA A 174 -3.67 -22.43 -0.45
N GLN A 175 -3.81 -21.11 -0.31
CA GLN A 175 -2.94 -20.15 -1.01
C GLN A 175 -1.49 -20.29 -0.55
N ARG A 176 -1.25 -20.46 0.76
CA ARG A 176 0.10 -20.66 1.31
C ARG A 176 0.71 -21.97 0.83
N ALA A 177 -0.06 -23.06 0.85
CA ALA A 177 0.39 -24.36 0.32
C ALA A 177 0.77 -24.29 -1.16
N SER A 178 -0.04 -23.60 -1.98
CA SER A 178 0.27 -23.36 -3.40
C SER A 178 1.57 -22.56 -3.56
N ALA A 179 1.74 -21.47 -2.79
CA ALA A 179 2.95 -20.64 -2.83
C ALA A 179 4.22 -21.39 -2.34
N MET A 180 4.06 -22.43 -1.52
CA MET A 180 5.15 -23.29 -1.07
C MET A 180 5.58 -24.34 -2.11
N ALA A 181 4.87 -24.53 -3.22
CA ALA A 181 5.15 -25.60 -4.17
C ALA A 181 6.61 -25.56 -4.69
N MET A 182 7.09 -24.38 -5.09
CA MET A 182 8.46 -24.22 -5.61
C MET A 182 9.54 -24.53 -4.55
N PRO A 183 9.56 -23.91 -3.34
CA PRO A 183 10.55 -24.26 -2.34
C PRO A 183 10.45 -25.72 -1.87
N LEU A 184 9.25 -26.31 -1.81
CA LEU A 184 9.09 -27.74 -1.52
C LEU A 184 9.66 -28.64 -2.63
N ALA A 185 9.51 -28.27 -3.90
CA ALA A 185 10.11 -29.00 -5.01
C ALA A 185 11.65 -28.98 -4.94
N VAL A 186 12.24 -27.83 -4.60
CA VAL A 186 13.70 -27.71 -4.37
C VAL A 186 14.15 -28.59 -3.21
N LEU A 187 13.39 -28.64 -2.11
CA LEU A 187 13.69 -29.56 -1.01
C LEU A 187 13.57 -31.03 -1.43
N GLY A 188 12.56 -31.37 -2.24
CA GLY A 188 12.42 -32.70 -2.83
C GLY A 188 13.62 -33.12 -3.67
N LEU A 189 14.19 -32.18 -4.46
CA LEU A 189 15.42 -32.41 -5.22
C LEU A 189 16.60 -32.74 -4.29
N TRP A 190 16.75 -31.99 -3.19
CA TRP A 190 17.80 -32.23 -2.21
C TRP A 190 17.66 -33.58 -1.51
N VAL A 191 16.43 -33.97 -1.15
CA VAL A 191 16.16 -35.30 -0.59
C VAL A 191 16.52 -36.39 -1.59
N ALA A 192 16.12 -36.26 -2.86
CA ALA A 192 16.46 -37.23 -3.90
C ALA A 192 17.98 -37.34 -4.11
N LEU A 193 18.69 -36.20 -4.14
CA LEU A 193 20.14 -36.16 -4.26
C LEU A 193 20.83 -36.84 -3.06
N ALA A 194 20.38 -36.57 -1.84
CA ALA A 194 20.91 -37.19 -0.63
C ALA A 194 20.73 -38.72 -0.65
N LEU A 195 19.55 -39.20 -1.05
CA LEU A 195 19.27 -40.64 -1.19
C LEU A 195 20.14 -41.29 -2.28
N ALA A 196 20.34 -40.62 -3.42
CA ALA A 196 21.20 -41.13 -4.48
C ALA A 196 22.67 -41.22 -4.05
N LEU A 197 23.19 -40.18 -3.38
CA LEU A 197 24.55 -40.17 -2.84
C LEU A 197 24.74 -41.26 -1.78
N PHE A 198 23.76 -41.43 -0.89
CA PHE A 198 23.75 -42.51 0.10
C PHE A 198 23.80 -43.89 -0.56
N ALA A 199 22.94 -44.16 -1.54
CA ALA A 199 22.93 -45.42 -2.26
C ALA A 199 24.26 -45.71 -2.99
N VAL A 200 24.88 -44.69 -3.59
CA VAL A 200 26.20 -44.83 -4.24
C VAL A 200 27.30 -45.11 -3.22
N ALA A 201 27.31 -44.41 -2.08
CA ALA A 201 28.29 -44.61 -1.01
C ALA A 201 28.19 -46.02 -0.41
N SER A 202 26.98 -46.49 -0.11
CA SER A 202 26.73 -47.84 0.42
C SER A 202 27.24 -48.92 -0.52
N ARG A 203 26.94 -48.82 -1.83
CA ARG A 203 27.43 -49.78 -2.84
C ARG A 203 28.96 -49.79 -2.96
N ARG A 204 29.63 -48.64 -2.81
CA ARG A 204 31.10 -48.55 -2.83
C ARG A 204 31.71 -49.23 -1.62
N LEU A 205 31.12 -49.04 -0.44
CA LEU A 205 31.57 -49.66 0.81
C LEU A 205 31.43 -51.18 0.78
N GLU A 206 30.33 -51.70 0.24
CA GLU A 206 30.12 -53.15 0.05
C GLU A 206 31.19 -53.74 -0.87
N ARG A 207 31.47 -53.10 -2.01
CA ARG A 207 32.50 -53.56 -2.95
C ARG A 207 33.92 -53.48 -2.40
N ALA A 208 34.21 -52.56 -1.49
CA ALA A 208 35.53 -52.45 -0.86
C ALA A 208 35.76 -53.50 0.24
N ARG A 209 34.70 -54.16 0.71
CA ARG A 209 34.75 -55.21 1.75
C ARG A 209 34.74 -56.63 1.17
N ALA A 210 34.35 -56.80 -0.09
CA ALA A 210 34.37 -58.05 -0.84
C ALA A 210 35.72 -58.24 -1.55
#